data_AF-A0A845R0S2-F1
#
_entry.id   AF-A0A845R0S2-F1
#
_cell.length_a   1.000
_cell.length_b   1.000
_cell.length_c   1.000
_cell.angle_alpha   90.00
_cell.angle_beta   90.00
_cell.angle_gamma   90.00
#
_symmetry.space_group_name_H-M   'P 1'
#
loop_
_entity.id
_entity.type
_entity.pdbx_description
1 polymer ?
#
loop_
_entity_poly.entity_id
_entity_poly.type
_entity_poly.pdbx_seq_one_letter_code
_entity_poly.pdbx_strand_id
1 'polypeptide(L)'
;MLGVNLMNIAIGICEKVNGICTTMGCFKAFNNKEKYFKSYKNEEINLSSFFTCQICSSESKDWVNELADRFVKNNIFKVHIGVCIVKCKAEKKEEIVNIFKSKGIKVIEGTH
;
A
#
# COMPACT_ATOMS: atom_id res chain seq x y z
N MET A 1 -20.35 23.95 -6.25
CA MET A 1 -19.34 22.91 -6.50
C MET A 1 -19.42 21.90 -5.38
N LEU A 2 -20.00 20.73 -5.61
CA LEU A 2 -19.92 19.63 -4.64
C LEU A 2 -18.46 19.17 -4.64
N GLY A 3 -17.76 19.38 -3.52
CA GLY A 3 -16.34 19.05 -3.41
C GLY A 3 -16.14 17.56 -3.67
N VAL A 4 -15.35 17.23 -4.68
CA VAL A 4 -14.95 15.85 -4.93
C VAL A 4 -14.11 15.43 -3.73
N ASN A 5 -14.55 14.40 -3.01
CA ASN A 5 -13.82 13.87 -1.86
C ASN A 5 -12.61 13.09 -2.38
N LEU A 6 -11.48 13.78 -2.52
CA LEU A 6 -10.22 13.22 -3.01
C LEU A 6 -9.66 12.21 -2.02
N MET A 7 -9.50 10.96 -2.46
CA MET A 7 -9.05 9.89 -1.58
C MET A 7 -7.55 9.61 -1.74
N ASN A 8 -6.81 9.74 -0.64
CA ASN A 8 -5.39 9.44 -0.58
C ASN A 8 -5.15 7.95 -0.31
N ILE A 9 -4.34 7.31 -1.15
CA ILE A 9 -3.95 5.91 -1.00
C ILE A 9 -2.43 5.75 -1.02
N ALA A 10 -1.95 4.60 -0.53
CA ALA A 10 -0.56 4.21 -0.65
C ALA A 10 -0.39 2.87 -1.37
N ILE A 11 0.79 2.66 -1.97
CA ILE A 11 1.23 1.38 -2.53
C ILE A 11 2.47 0.90 -1.79
N GLY A 12 2.43 -0.32 -1.25
CA GLY A 12 3.57 -1.00 -0.63
C GLY A 12 4.10 -2.13 -1.51
N ILE A 13 5.42 -2.25 -1.68
CA ILE A 13 6.06 -3.38 -2.37
C ILE A 13 7.03 -4.14 -1.46
N CYS A 14 7.37 -5.36 -1.84
CA CYS A 14 8.31 -6.19 -1.09
C CYS A 14 9.72 -5.65 -1.19
N GLU A 15 10.43 -5.57 -0.07
CA GLU A 15 11.83 -5.17 -0.04
C GLU A 15 12.74 -6.08 -0.90
N LYS A 16 12.43 -7.39 -0.95
CA LYS A 16 13.23 -8.37 -1.70
C LYS A 16 13.27 -8.11 -3.21
N VAL A 17 12.38 -7.26 -3.73
CA VAL A 17 12.36 -6.90 -5.15
C VAL A 17 12.99 -5.54 -5.42
N ASN A 18 13.58 -4.89 -4.41
CA ASN A 18 14.34 -3.66 -4.60
C ASN A 18 15.49 -3.89 -5.59
N GLY A 19 15.67 -2.95 -6.53
CA GLY A 19 16.67 -3.06 -7.59
C GLY A 19 16.29 -3.98 -8.77
N ILE A 20 15.23 -4.79 -8.65
CA ILE A 20 14.76 -5.69 -9.72
C ILE A 20 13.40 -5.25 -10.25
N CYS A 21 12.45 -4.94 -9.36
CA CYS A 21 11.12 -4.50 -9.74
C CYS A 21 11.14 -3.03 -10.16
N THR A 22 10.77 -2.76 -11.41
CA THR A 22 10.63 -1.40 -11.94
C THR A 22 9.35 -0.71 -11.47
N THR A 23 8.48 -1.39 -10.72
CA THR A 23 7.17 -0.92 -10.23
C THR A 23 6.15 -0.54 -11.30
N MET A 24 6.54 -0.64 -12.59
CA MET A 24 5.73 -0.27 -13.75
C MET A 24 4.35 -0.95 -13.75
N GLY A 25 4.27 -2.23 -13.39
CA GLY A 25 2.98 -2.93 -13.30
C GLY A 25 2.04 -2.29 -12.28
N CYS A 26 2.56 -1.84 -11.13
CA CYS A 26 1.74 -1.26 -10.05
C CYS A 26 1.21 0.10 -10.49
N PHE A 27 2.06 0.94 -11.07
CA PHE A 27 1.66 2.24 -11.57
C PHE A 27 0.78 2.17 -12.81
N LYS A 28 1.01 1.23 -13.73
CA LYS A 28 0.10 1.01 -14.86
C LYS A 28 -1.30 0.63 -14.37
N ALA A 29 -1.41 -0.29 -13.41
CA ALA A 29 -2.69 -0.68 -12.83
C ALA A 29 -3.38 0.49 -12.11
N PHE A 30 -2.62 1.32 -11.38
CA PHE A 30 -3.13 2.52 -10.71
C PHE A 30 -3.60 3.61 -11.70
N ASN A 31 -2.79 3.93 -12.71
CA ASN A 31 -3.08 4.97 -13.70
C ASN A 31 -4.31 4.61 -14.54
N ASN A 32 -4.41 3.34 -14.95
CA ASN A 32 -5.52 2.87 -15.79
C ASN A 32 -6.76 2.45 -14.98
N LYS A 33 -6.72 2.53 -13.64
CA LYS A 33 -7.77 1.99 -12.73
C LYS A 33 -8.13 0.55 -13.07
N GLU A 34 -7.11 -0.29 -13.26
CA GLU A 34 -7.24 -1.70 -13.60
C GLU A 34 -7.05 -2.60 -12.38
N LYS A 35 -7.34 -3.90 -12.55
CA LYS A 35 -7.16 -4.94 -11.52
C LYS A 35 -7.79 -4.52 -10.17
N TYR A 36 -6.98 -4.41 -9.12
CA TYR A 36 -7.42 -4.06 -7.77
C TYR A 36 -7.79 -2.59 -7.60
N PHE A 37 -7.51 -1.73 -8.60
CA PHE A 37 -7.91 -0.32 -8.63
C PHE A 37 -9.23 -0.08 -9.39
N LYS A 38 -9.86 -1.12 -9.96
CA LYS A 38 -11.14 -1.00 -10.71
C LYS A 38 -12.28 -0.40 -9.88
N SER A 39 -12.26 -0.59 -8.57
CA SER A 39 -13.27 -0.03 -7.66
C SER A 39 -13.28 1.50 -7.69
N TYR A 40 -12.14 2.13 -8.01
CA TYR A 40 -11.97 3.57 -8.02
C TYR A 40 -12.25 4.23 -9.38
N LYS A 41 -12.89 3.55 -10.34
CA LYS A 41 -13.14 4.11 -11.68
C LYS A 41 -13.91 5.42 -11.68
N ASN A 42 -14.77 5.61 -10.69
CA ASN A 42 -15.61 6.80 -10.52
C ASN A 42 -15.16 7.63 -9.30
N GLU A 43 -13.97 7.36 -8.76
CA GLU A 43 -13.41 8.05 -7.61
C GLU A 43 -12.15 8.80 -8.03
N GLU A 44 -12.02 10.05 -7.57
CA GLU A 44 -10.75 10.77 -7.70
C GLU A 44 -9.81 10.30 -6.58
N ILE A 45 -8.68 9.71 -6.96
CA ILE A 45 -7.72 9.16 -6.00
C ILE A 45 -6.31 9.67 -6.26
N ASN A 46 -5.60 9.96 -5.17
CA ASN A 46 -4.19 10.33 -5.18
C ASN A 46 -3.32 9.19 -4.67
N LEU A 47 -2.22 8.93 -5.37
CA LEU A 47 -1.15 8.12 -4.81
C LEU A 47 -0.27 9.02 -3.93
N SER A 48 -0.55 9.02 -2.63
CA SER A 48 0.12 9.91 -1.67
C SER A 48 1.36 9.29 -1.03
N SER A 49 1.55 7.97 -1.19
CA SER A 49 2.77 7.30 -0.73
C SER A 49 3.08 6.04 -1.53
N PHE A 50 4.37 5.81 -1.74
CA PHE A 50 4.91 4.55 -2.23
C PHE A 50 6.03 4.13 -1.29
N PHE A 51 6.02 2.87 -0.83
CA PHE A 51 6.98 2.40 0.17
C PHE A 51 7.38 0.93 -0.03
N THR A 52 8.45 0.54 0.64
CA THR A 52 8.93 -0.86 0.71
C THR A 52 8.57 -1.45 2.07
N CYS A 53 8.18 -2.71 2.12
CA CYS A 53 7.66 -3.32 3.33
C CYS A 53 8.72 -3.65 4.39
N GLN A 54 10.01 -3.44 4.13
CA GLN A 54 11.18 -3.53 5.04
C GLN A 54 11.23 -4.69 6.06
N ILE A 55 10.40 -5.73 5.90
CA ILE A 55 10.18 -6.74 6.94
C ILE A 55 11.26 -7.82 6.97
N CYS A 56 12.11 -7.82 5.95
CA CYS A 56 13.22 -8.76 5.84
C CYS A 56 14.49 -8.19 6.45
N SER A 57 14.71 -6.88 6.34
CA SER A 57 15.86 -6.20 6.95
C SER A 57 15.58 -5.62 8.34
N SER A 58 14.32 -5.29 8.66
CA SER A 58 14.01 -4.72 9.96
C SER A 58 13.90 -5.78 11.05
N GLU A 59 14.67 -5.59 12.13
CA GLU A 59 14.61 -6.42 13.33
C GLU A 59 13.45 -6.03 14.25
N SER A 60 12.86 -4.84 14.08
CA SER A 60 11.73 -4.35 14.89
C SER A 60 10.48 -4.07 14.03
N LYS A 61 9.33 -3.93 14.70
CA LYS A 61 8.05 -3.57 14.07
C LYS A 61 7.74 -2.08 14.19
N ASP A 62 8.67 -1.29 14.71
CA ASP A 62 8.43 0.13 15.01
C ASP A 62 8.27 0.93 13.72
N TRP A 63 9.03 0.59 12.68
CA TRP A 63 8.98 1.29 11.40
C TRP A 63 7.58 1.23 10.75
N VAL A 64 6.87 0.09 10.83
CA VAL A 64 5.52 -0.03 10.25
C VAL A 64 4.47 0.65 11.10
N ASN A 65 4.65 0.68 12.42
CA ASN A 65 3.81 1.47 13.32
C ASN A 65 3.97 2.96 13.05
N GLU A 66 5.20 3.47 12.97
CA GLU A 66 5.48 4.86 12.63
C GLU A 66 4.95 5.22 11.24
N LEU A 67 5.11 4.33 10.25
CA LEU A 67 4.57 4.54 8.91
C LEU A 67 3.04 4.62 8.94
N ALA A 68 2.37 3.73 9.67
CA ALA A 68 0.92 3.76 9.84
C ALA A 68 0.45 5.03 10.55
N ASP A 69 1.16 5.50 11.59
CA ASP A 69 0.85 6.76 12.27
C ASP A 69 1.01 7.97 11.33
N ARG A 70 2.05 7.97 10.50
CA ARG A 70 2.23 8.99 9.45
C ARG A 70 1.11 8.92 8.41
N PHE A 71 0.63 7.73 8.03
CA PHE A 71 -0.49 7.59 7.12
C PHE A 71 -1.78 8.17 7.69
N VAL A 72 -2.12 7.84 8.94
CA VAL A 72 -3.29 8.42 9.63
C VAL A 72 -3.19 9.94 9.70
N LYS A 73 -2.03 10.47 10.10
CA LYS A 73 -1.79 11.93 10.18
C LYS A 73 -1.97 12.65 8.83
N ASN A 74 -1.72 11.95 7.72
CA ASN A 74 -1.82 12.50 6.36
C ASN A 74 -3.07 12.01 5.61
N ASN A 75 -4.10 11.54 6.32
CA ASN A 75 -5.38 11.08 5.77
C ASN A 75 -5.26 9.94 4.72
N ILE A 76 -4.29 9.05 4.89
CA ILE A 76 -4.12 7.85 4.06
C ILE A 76 -4.74 6.65 4.82
N PHE A 77 -5.95 6.27 4.43
CA PHE A 77 -6.69 5.17 5.08
C PHE A 77 -6.86 3.92 4.20
N LYS A 78 -6.24 3.89 3.02
CA LYS A 78 -6.20 2.70 2.14
C LYS A 78 -4.77 2.44 1.65
N VAL A 79 -4.31 1.20 1.81
CA VAL A 79 -2.99 0.74 1.37
C VAL A 79 -3.17 -0.47 0.44
N HIS A 80 -2.65 -0.37 -0.77
CA HIS A 80 -2.50 -1.52 -1.66
C HIS A 80 -1.14 -2.16 -1.45
N ILE A 81 -1.10 -3.45 -1.11
CA ILE A 81 0.16 -4.19 -1.05
C ILE A 81 0.36 -4.98 -2.34
N GLY A 82 1.54 -4.86 -2.95
CA GLY A 82 1.85 -5.50 -4.22
C GLY A 82 1.81 -7.03 -4.13
N VAL A 83 1.60 -7.70 -5.27
CA VAL A 83 1.58 -9.16 -5.35
C VAL A 83 2.85 -9.81 -4.80
N CYS A 84 3.98 -9.10 -4.86
CA CYS A 84 5.26 -9.51 -4.27
C CYS A 84 5.24 -9.61 -2.73
N ILE A 85 4.41 -8.81 -2.04
CA ILE A 85 4.17 -8.95 -0.60
C ILE A 85 3.18 -10.08 -0.36
N VAL A 86 2.10 -10.13 -1.14
CA VAL A 86 1.04 -11.16 -0.99
C VAL A 86 1.61 -12.57 -1.13
N LYS A 87 2.53 -12.79 -2.08
CA LYS A 87 3.19 -14.07 -2.33
C LYS A 87 4.50 -14.26 -1.55
N CYS A 88 4.81 -13.39 -0.60
CA CYS A 88 6.06 -13.47 0.14
C CYS A 88 6.07 -14.68 1.08
N LYS A 89 7.03 -15.58 0.91
CA LYS A 89 7.20 -16.79 1.74
C LYS A 89 7.66 -16.54 3.18
N ALA A 90 8.01 -15.29 3.52
CA ALA A 90 8.48 -14.97 4.87
C ALA A 90 7.35 -14.98 5.91
N GLU A 91 6.09 -15.22 5.52
CA GLU A 91 4.88 -15.29 6.36
C GLU A 91 4.57 -14.06 7.23
N LYS A 92 5.42 -13.04 7.22
CA LYS A 92 5.22 -11.78 7.97
C LYS A 92 4.22 -10.81 7.31
N LYS A 93 3.50 -11.23 6.26
CA LYS A 93 2.44 -10.41 5.61
C LYS A 93 1.38 -10.02 6.62
N GLU A 94 0.89 -11.01 7.39
CA GLU A 94 -0.21 -10.83 8.32
C GLU A 94 0.14 -9.81 9.42
N GLU A 95 1.40 -9.77 9.83
CA GLU A 95 1.87 -8.78 10.82
C GLU A 95 1.70 -7.34 10.32
N ILE A 96 2.15 -7.05 9.09
CA ILE A 96 2.00 -5.72 8.46
C ILE A 96 0.51 -5.39 8.32
N VAL A 97 -0.27 -6.35 7.84
CA VAL A 97 -1.72 -6.17 7.62
C VAL A 97 -2.42 -5.85 8.94
N ASN A 98 -2.08 -6.55 10.02
CA ASN A 98 -2.67 -6.36 11.34
C ASN A 98 -2.32 -5.00 11.92
N ILE A 99 -1.09 -4.53 11.74
CA ILE A 99 -0.66 -3.21 12.22
C ILE A 99 -1.44 -2.10 11.50
N PHE A 100 -1.53 -2.14 10.16
CA PHE A 100 -2.34 -1.16 9.42
C PHE A 100 -3.82 -1.20 9.84
N LYS A 101 -4.41 -2.40 9.96
CA LYS A 101 -5.80 -2.55 10.40
C LYS A 101 -6.04 -2.00 11.81
N SER A 102 -5.10 -2.20 12.74
CA SER A 102 -5.18 -1.67 14.11
C SER A 102 -5.22 -0.14 14.17
N LYS A 103 -4.72 0.53 13.12
CA LYS A 103 -4.73 2.00 12.95
C LYS A 103 -5.90 2.49 12.09
N GLY A 104 -6.87 1.62 11.77
CA GLY A 104 -8.02 1.97 10.93
C GLY A 104 -7.69 2.05 9.43
N ILE A 105 -6.51 1.58 9.01
CA ILE A 105 -6.09 1.60 7.60
C ILE A 105 -6.55 0.30 6.92
N LYS A 106 -7.34 0.44 5.86
CA LYS A 106 -7.79 -0.69 5.04
C LYS A 106 -6.65 -1.17 4.14
N VAL A 107 -6.32 -2.45 4.22
CA VAL A 107 -5.34 -3.08 3.33
C VAL A 107 -6.06 -3.82 2.19
N ILE A 108 -5.64 -3.52 0.96
CA ILE A 108 -6.05 -4.24 -0.26
C ILE A 108 -4.87 -5.13 -0.69
N GLU A 109 -5.09 -6.44 -0.72
CA GLU A 109 -4.09 -7.40 -1.17
C GLU A 109 -4.05 -7.44 -2.70
N GLY A 110 -2.99 -6.90 -3.28
CA GLY A 110 -2.78 -6.87 -4.72
C GLY A 110 -2.79 -5.46 -5.31
N THR A 111 -1.96 -5.31 -6.34
CA THR A 111 -1.89 -4.12 -7.20
C THR A 111 -2.20 -4.51 -8.64
N HIS A 112 -1.37 -5.39 -9.23
CA HIS A 112 -1.42 -5.82 -10.63
C HIS A 112 -1.54 -7.34 -10.81
#